data_AF-A0A2I8EZB0-F1
#
_entry.id   AF-A0A2I8EZB0-F1
#
_cell.length_a   1.000
_cell.length_b   1.000
_cell.length_c   1.000
_cell.angle_alpha   90.00
_cell.angle_beta   90.00
_cell.angle_gamma   90.00
#
_symmetry.space_group_name_H-M   'P 1'
#
loop_
_entity.id
_entity.type
_entity.pdbx_description
1 polymer ?
#
loop_
_entity_poly.entity_id
_entity_poly.type
_entity_poly.pdbx_seq_one_letter_code
_entity_poly.pdbx_strand_id
1 'polypeptide(L)'
;MQSTTQTRLYLPARDAQTLDAMAALYGTMKRKLYARVAAQDVNAESHKTAFCREHGISTRMFNAIAIDLQGLLDGTRELLVSERKDLLKTIRNQQRQLATRRAHLDEIETDWLCMHPQREAKLRHTTHRNGLALTRLRAKLTRVERRLAANVSGICFGTRKLFAQQLML
;
A
#
# COMPACT_ATOMS: atom_id res chain seq x y z
N MET A 1 -34.07 -6.86 -18.50
CA MET A 1 -32.90 -7.62 -18.95
C MET A 1 -31.70 -6.68 -18.93
N GLN A 2 -30.71 -6.92 -18.04
CA GLN A 2 -29.45 -6.17 -18.08
C GLN A 2 -28.63 -6.69 -19.27
N SER A 3 -28.38 -5.86 -20.29
CA SER A 3 -27.44 -6.20 -21.36
C SER A 3 -26.03 -6.12 -20.78
N THR A 4 -25.35 -7.25 -20.70
CA THR A 4 -23.91 -7.28 -20.43
C THR A 4 -23.22 -6.94 -21.74
N THR A 5 -22.87 -5.67 -21.93
CA THR A 5 -22.08 -5.24 -23.10
C THR A 5 -20.70 -5.87 -23.00
N GLN A 6 -20.42 -6.83 -23.88
CA GLN A 6 -19.12 -7.49 -23.93
C GLN A 6 -18.06 -6.46 -24.37
N THR A 7 -17.28 -5.98 -23.42
CA THR A 7 -16.23 -4.96 -23.59
C THR A 7 -14.91 -5.55 -24.13
N ARG A 8 -14.91 -6.82 -24.56
CA ARG A 8 -13.71 -7.53 -25.00
C ARG A 8 -13.40 -7.15 -26.44
N LEU A 9 -12.15 -6.75 -26.68
CA LEU A 9 -11.65 -6.51 -28.03
C LEU A 9 -11.35 -7.86 -28.69
N TYR A 10 -11.99 -8.15 -29.82
CA TYR A 10 -11.63 -9.30 -30.65
C TYR A 10 -10.46 -8.88 -31.55
N LEU A 11 -9.25 -9.25 -31.15
CA LEU A 11 -8.02 -8.85 -31.84
C LEU A 11 -7.41 -10.06 -32.55
N PRO A 12 -6.97 -9.91 -33.82
CA PRO A 12 -6.11 -10.89 -34.47
C PRO A 12 -4.86 -11.17 -33.62
N ALA A 13 -4.36 -12.40 -33.64
CA ALA A 13 -3.24 -12.84 -32.81
C ALA A 13 -1.97 -11.97 -32.96
N ARG A 14 -1.76 -11.37 -34.14
CA ARG A 14 -0.65 -10.44 -34.41
C ARG A 14 -0.79 -9.12 -33.65
N ASP A 15 -1.99 -8.57 -33.61
CA ASP A 15 -2.27 -7.28 -32.95
C ASP A 15 -2.22 -7.46 -31.43
N ALA A 16 -2.72 -8.60 -30.95
CA ALA A 16 -2.60 -9.07 -29.58
C ALA A 16 -1.13 -9.09 -29.11
N GLN A 17 -0.25 -9.76 -29.87
CA GLN A 17 1.19 -9.81 -29.58
C GLN A 17 1.86 -8.44 -29.61
N THR A 18 1.44 -7.57 -30.53
CA THR A 18 1.98 -6.21 -30.64
C THR A 18 1.62 -5.38 -29.40
N LEU A 19 0.38 -5.48 -28.93
CA LEU A 19 -0.07 -4.83 -27.70
C LEU A 19 0.69 -5.34 -26.47
N ASP A 20 0.92 -6.65 -26.37
CA ASP A 20 1.72 -7.24 -25.29
C ASP A 20 3.17 -6.72 -25.30
N ALA A 21 3.78 -6.62 -26.47
CA ALA A 21 5.13 -6.06 -26.62
C ALA A 21 5.18 -4.58 -26.20
N MET A 22 4.19 -3.79 -26.62
CA MET A 22 4.07 -2.39 -26.23
C MET A 22 3.88 -2.23 -24.71
N ALA A 23 3.01 -3.05 -24.12
CA ALA A 23 2.78 -3.07 -22.69
C ALA A 23 4.02 -3.47 -21.89
N ALA A 24 4.77 -4.46 -22.38
CA ALA A 24 6.02 -4.89 -21.77
C ALA A 24 7.07 -3.77 -21.80
N LEU A 25 7.20 -3.07 -22.94
CA LEU A 25 8.08 -1.90 -23.05
C LEU A 25 7.64 -0.80 -22.09
N TYR A 26 6.35 -0.45 -22.09
CA TYR A 26 5.78 0.57 -21.21
C TYR A 26 6.06 0.27 -19.73
N GLY A 27 5.77 -0.95 -19.29
CA GLY A 27 6.02 -1.40 -17.93
C GLY A 27 7.50 -1.37 -17.55
N THR A 28 8.39 -1.74 -18.47
CA THR A 28 9.84 -1.70 -18.25
C THR A 28 10.33 -0.27 -18.10
N MET A 29 9.92 0.62 -19.00
CA MET A 29 10.31 2.04 -18.97
C MET A 29 9.77 2.74 -17.72
N LYS A 30 8.52 2.45 -17.31
CA LYS A 30 7.95 2.97 -16.07
C LYS A 30 8.79 2.60 -14.84
N ARG A 31 9.26 1.35 -14.74
CA ARG A 31 10.12 0.92 -13.62
C ARG A 31 11.49 1.57 -13.66
N LYS A 32 12.08 1.73 -14.84
CA LYS A 32 13.36 2.45 -15.01
C LYS A 32 13.23 3.91 -14.61
N LEU A 33 12.17 4.58 -15.04
CA LEU A 33 11.90 5.97 -14.67
C LEU A 33 11.74 6.11 -13.15
N TYR A 34 10.97 5.22 -12.52
CA TYR A 34 10.85 5.19 -11.06
C TYR A 34 12.19 5.00 -10.35
N ALA A 35 13.02 4.05 -10.79
CA ALA A 35 14.34 3.83 -10.19
C ALA A 35 15.21 5.08 -10.28
N ARG A 36 15.13 5.83 -11.39
CA ARG A 36 15.86 7.09 -11.57
C ARG A 36 15.35 8.19 -10.64
N VAL A 37 14.03 8.36 -10.55
CA VAL A 37 13.39 9.32 -9.64
C VAL A 37 13.74 9.00 -8.18
N ALA A 38 13.69 7.72 -7.80
CA ALA A 38 14.04 7.26 -6.45
C ALA A 38 15.53 7.46 -6.10
N ALA A 39 16.43 7.43 -7.10
CA ALA A 39 17.86 7.60 -6.87
C ALA A 39 18.30 9.07 -6.83
N GLN A 40 17.63 9.96 -7.57
CA GLN A 40 18.10 11.33 -7.79
C GLN A 40 17.31 12.39 -7.01
N ASP A 41 16.17 12.03 -6.38
CA ASP A 41 15.32 12.99 -5.64
C ASP A 41 14.88 14.18 -6.51
N VAL A 42 14.67 13.93 -7.81
CA VAL A 42 14.18 14.95 -8.75
C VAL A 42 12.92 14.46 -9.43
N ASN A 43 12.01 15.40 -9.71
CA ASN A 43 10.79 15.16 -10.46
C ASN A 43 11.08 14.49 -11.80
N ALA A 44 10.18 13.58 -12.20
CA ALA A 44 10.30 12.80 -13.43
C ALA A 44 10.56 13.69 -14.66
N GLU A 45 9.91 14.87 -14.74
CA GLU A 45 10.05 15.81 -15.86
C GLU A 45 11.49 16.27 -16.14
N SER A 46 12.31 16.39 -15.09
CA SER A 46 13.72 16.78 -15.22
C SER A 46 14.54 15.77 -16.03
N HIS A 47 14.10 14.51 -16.10
CA HIS A 47 14.79 13.44 -16.80
C HIS A 47 14.34 13.27 -18.25
N LYS A 48 13.33 14.03 -18.71
CA LYS A 48 12.69 13.84 -20.02
C LYS A 48 13.68 13.70 -21.18
N THR A 49 14.51 14.70 -21.40
CA THR A 49 15.43 14.73 -22.56
C THR A 49 16.47 13.62 -22.49
N ALA A 50 17.06 13.40 -21.31
CA ALA A 50 18.08 12.37 -21.12
C ALA A 50 17.48 10.96 -21.27
N PHE A 51 16.31 10.72 -20.66
CA PHE A 51 15.63 9.44 -20.65
C PHE A 51 15.09 9.05 -22.04
N CYS A 52 14.50 9.99 -22.77
CA CYS A 52 14.09 9.76 -24.16
C CYS A 52 15.28 9.40 -25.05
N ARG A 53 16.41 10.09 -24.90
CA ARG A 53 17.64 9.81 -25.68
C ARG A 53 18.25 8.46 -25.31
N GLU A 54 18.29 8.12 -24.02
CA GLU A 54 18.90 6.88 -23.52
C GLU A 54 18.10 5.62 -23.91
N HIS A 55 16.77 5.72 -23.93
CA HIS A 55 15.90 4.57 -24.18
C HIS A 55 15.17 4.59 -25.52
N GLY A 56 15.43 5.60 -26.35
CA GLY A 56 14.86 5.71 -27.70
C GLY A 56 13.33 5.82 -27.72
N ILE A 57 12.72 6.37 -26.66
CA ILE A 57 11.27 6.53 -26.59
C ILE A 57 10.83 7.91 -27.04
N SER A 58 9.60 7.99 -27.58
CA SER A 58 9.02 9.26 -27.95
C SER A 58 8.69 10.10 -26.71
N THR A 59 8.73 11.42 -26.89
CA THR A 59 8.28 12.39 -25.88
C THR A 59 6.85 12.12 -25.40
N ARG A 60 5.97 11.66 -26.30
CA ARG A 60 4.58 11.33 -25.96
C ARG A 60 4.49 10.13 -25.02
N MET A 61 5.27 9.08 -25.29
CA MET A 61 5.34 7.90 -24.43
C MET A 61 5.93 8.24 -23.07
N PHE A 62 6.99 9.05 -23.04
CA PHE A 62 7.57 9.53 -21.78
C PHE A 62 6.54 10.29 -20.94
N ASN A 63 5.84 11.26 -21.52
CA ASN A 63 4.86 12.06 -20.80
C ASN A 63 3.74 11.18 -20.21
N ALA A 64 3.24 10.20 -20.97
CA ALA A 64 2.25 9.25 -20.48
C ALA A 64 2.77 8.44 -19.28
N ILE A 65 3.99 7.89 -19.39
CA ILE A 65 4.63 7.14 -18.30
C ILE A 65 4.82 8.03 -17.06
N ALA A 66 5.24 9.28 -17.25
CA ALA A 66 5.48 10.22 -16.15
C ALA A 66 4.18 10.55 -15.41
N ILE A 67 3.09 10.84 -16.13
CA ILE A 67 1.77 11.11 -15.55
C ILE A 67 1.25 9.88 -14.78
N ASP A 68 1.32 8.69 -15.39
CA ASP A 68 0.91 7.45 -14.74
C ASP A 68 1.72 7.17 -13.47
N LEU A 69 3.04 7.37 -13.54
CA LEU A 69 3.93 7.17 -12.40
C LEU A 69 3.59 8.14 -11.26
N GLN A 70 3.37 9.41 -11.59
CA GLN A 70 2.99 10.43 -10.63
C GLN A 70 1.65 10.08 -9.97
N GLY A 71 0.64 9.68 -10.74
CA GLY A 71 -0.65 9.25 -10.20
C GLY A 71 -0.54 8.05 -9.25
N LEU A 72 0.33 7.08 -9.56
CA LEU A 72 0.60 5.95 -8.67
C LEU A 72 1.30 6.37 -7.36
N LEU A 73 2.24 7.31 -7.43
CA LEU A 73 2.92 7.86 -6.26
C LEU A 73 1.95 8.62 -5.36
N ASP A 74 1.16 9.51 -5.95
CA ASP A 74 0.18 10.34 -5.25
C ASP A 74 -0.90 9.47 -4.59
N GLY A 75 -1.47 8.52 -5.34
CA GLY A 75 -2.45 7.59 -4.80
C GLY A 75 -1.87 6.71 -3.68
N THR A 76 -0.62 6.26 -3.80
CA THR A 76 0.05 5.51 -2.72
C THR A 76 0.26 6.37 -1.48
N ARG A 77 0.65 7.64 -1.66
CA ARG A 77 0.83 8.59 -0.56
C ARG A 77 -0.49 8.86 0.15
N GLU A 78 -1.56 9.09 -0.59
CA GLU A 78 -2.91 9.29 -0.04
C GLU A 78 -3.37 8.08 0.78
N LEU A 79 -3.19 6.86 0.24
CA LEU A 79 -3.49 5.62 0.96
C LEU A 79 -2.70 5.50 2.26
N LEU A 80 -1.40 5.83 2.25
CA LEU A 80 -0.56 5.79 3.45
C LEU A 80 -0.99 6.83 4.51
N VAL A 81 -1.40 8.03 4.09
CA VAL A 81 -1.94 9.06 4.99
C VAL A 81 -3.25 8.59 5.63
N SER A 82 -4.13 7.99 4.84
CA SER A 82 -5.38 7.40 5.34
C SER A 82 -5.11 6.26 6.32
N GLU A 83 -4.22 5.32 5.96
CA GLU A 83 -3.83 4.19 6.82
C GLU A 83 -3.22 4.69 8.14
N ARG A 84 -2.39 5.74 8.12
CA ARG A 84 -1.84 6.36 9.32
C ARG A 84 -2.95 6.86 10.25
N LYS A 85 -3.95 7.56 9.70
CA LYS A 85 -5.09 8.08 10.47
C LYS A 85 -5.89 6.97 11.13
N ASP A 86 -6.16 5.89 10.40
CA ASP A 86 -6.88 4.73 10.91
C ASP A 86 -6.09 3.98 11.99
N LEU A 87 -4.78 3.79 11.79
CA LEU A 87 -3.92 3.18 12.80
C LEU A 87 -3.88 3.99 14.09
N LEU A 88 -3.78 5.33 14.01
CA LEU A 88 -3.83 6.21 15.18
C LEU A 88 -5.17 6.11 15.93
N LYS A 89 -6.29 5.99 15.20
CA LYS A 89 -7.61 5.79 15.81
C LYS A 89 -7.69 4.43 16.52
N THR A 90 -7.26 3.36 15.85
CA THR A 90 -7.26 2.00 16.41
C THR A 90 -6.35 1.90 17.64
N ILE A 91 -5.15 2.49 17.58
CA ILE A 91 -4.21 2.54 18.71
C ILE A 91 -4.84 3.24 19.92
N ARG A 92 -5.49 4.40 19.72
CA ARG A 92 -6.17 5.11 20.81
C ARG A 92 -7.28 4.28 21.44
N ASN A 93 -8.10 3.61 20.62
CA ASN A 93 -9.17 2.75 21.12
C ASN A 93 -8.63 1.55 21.90
N GLN A 94 -7.59 0.91 21.37
CA GLN A 94 -6.92 -0.23 22.02
C GLN A 94 -6.29 0.19 23.35
N GLN A 95 -5.69 1.38 23.43
CA GLN A 95 -5.12 1.93 24.66
C GLN A 95 -6.18 2.15 25.74
N ARG A 96 -7.32 2.76 25.39
CA ARG A 96 -8.45 2.94 26.32
C ARG A 96 -8.95 1.60 26.86
N GLN A 97 -9.19 0.65 25.95
CA GLN A 97 -9.63 -0.70 26.28
C GLN A 97 -8.65 -1.46 27.18
N LEU A 98 -7.36 -1.22 27.03
CA LEU A 98 -6.32 -1.85 27.81
C LEU A 98 -6.19 -1.18 29.19
N ALA A 99 -6.34 0.14 29.28
CA ALA A 99 -6.37 0.88 30.54
C ALA A 99 -7.54 0.41 31.43
N THR A 100 -8.75 0.29 30.89
CA THR A 100 -9.91 -0.22 31.64
C THR A 100 -9.68 -1.64 32.16
N ARG A 101 -9.08 -2.52 31.35
CA ARG A 101 -8.80 -3.90 31.77
C ARG A 101 -7.67 -4.01 32.79
N ARG A 102 -6.70 -3.10 32.75
CA ARG A 102 -5.65 -3.02 33.77
C ARG A 102 -6.23 -2.54 35.10
N ALA A 103 -7.03 -1.48 35.09
CA ALA A 103 -7.72 -1.00 36.29
C ALA A 103 -8.56 -2.12 36.95
N HIS A 104 -9.31 -2.89 36.16
CA HIS A 104 -10.07 -4.02 36.68
C HIS A 104 -9.19 -5.16 37.23
N LEU A 105 -7.99 -5.38 36.69
CA LEU A 105 -7.03 -6.33 37.27
C LEU A 105 -6.44 -5.81 38.59
N ASP A 106 -6.15 -4.52 38.67
CA ASP A 106 -5.63 -3.88 39.87
C ASP A 106 -6.68 -3.93 41.00
N GLU A 107 -7.97 -3.70 40.68
CA GLU A 107 -9.10 -3.85 41.61
C GLU A 107 -9.21 -5.29 42.18
N ILE A 108 -9.07 -6.31 41.32
CA ILE A 108 -9.08 -7.72 41.73
C ILE A 108 -7.88 -8.05 42.62
N GLU A 109 -6.71 -7.47 42.35
CA GLU A 109 -5.52 -7.69 43.17
C GLU A 109 -5.66 -7.08 44.58
N THR A 110 -6.38 -5.95 44.68
CA THR A 110 -6.68 -5.32 45.98
C THR A 110 -7.82 -5.98 46.77
N ASP A 111 -8.76 -6.64 46.09
CA ASP A 111 -9.95 -7.23 46.70
C ASP A 111 -10.00 -8.75 46.52
N TRP A 112 -9.41 -9.47 47.48
CA TRP A 112 -9.17 -10.92 47.47
C TRP A 112 -10.42 -11.82 47.30
N LEU A 113 -11.63 -11.26 47.47
CA LEU A 113 -12.91 -11.96 47.32
C LEU A 113 -13.46 -11.92 45.88
N CYS A 114 -12.82 -11.19 44.97
CA CYS A 114 -13.38 -10.87 43.66
C CYS A 114 -12.87 -11.79 42.54
N MET A 115 -13.79 -12.65 42.08
CA MET A 115 -13.78 -13.44 40.83
C MET A 115 -13.36 -14.92 40.88
N HIS A 116 -14.10 -15.70 40.09
CA HIS A 116 -13.79 -17.09 39.80
C HIS A 116 -12.44 -17.21 39.04
N PRO A 117 -11.53 -18.13 39.42
CA PRO A 117 -10.16 -18.23 38.87
C PRO A 117 -10.10 -18.30 37.33
N GLN A 118 -11.06 -18.98 36.69
CA GLN A 118 -11.11 -19.06 35.22
C GLN A 118 -11.40 -17.71 34.55
N ARG A 119 -12.22 -16.85 35.17
CA ARG A 119 -12.55 -15.53 34.61
C ARG A 119 -11.38 -14.57 34.78
N GLU A 120 -10.67 -14.64 35.90
CA GLU A 120 -9.43 -13.89 36.14
C GLU A 120 -8.34 -14.29 35.13
N ALA A 121 -8.10 -15.59 34.96
CA ALA A 121 -7.14 -16.10 33.97
C ALA A 121 -7.48 -15.62 32.54
N LYS A 122 -8.77 -15.63 32.18
CA LYS A 122 -9.25 -15.10 30.89
C LYS A 122 -8.99 -13.60 30.75
N LEU A 123 -9.21 -12.81 31.81
CA LEU A 123 -8.95 -11.37 31.81
C LEU A 123 -7.46 -11.09 31.62
N ARG A 124 -6.58 -11.75 32.41
CA ARG A 124 -5.12 -11.64 32.29
C ARG A 124 -4.64 -11.98 30.88
N HIS A 125 -5.11 -13.11 30.33
CA HIS A 125 -4.76 -13.53 28.97
C HIS A 125 -5.20 -12.52 27.90
N THR A 126 -6.42 -12.00 28.04
CA THR A 126 -6.96 -11.00 27.11
C THR A 126 -6.17 -9.70 27.19
N THR A 127 -5.84 -9.23 28.39
CA THR A 127 -5.02 -8.03 28.61
C THR A 127 -3.62 -8.19 28.00
N HIS A 128 -3.00 -9.35 28.21
CA HIS A 128 -1.70 -9.68 27.61
C HIS A 128 -1.75 -9.66 26.07
N ARG A 129 -2.72 -10.37 25.48
CA ARG A 129 -2.93 -10.39 24.01
C ARG A 129 -3.19 -8.99 23.45
N ASN A 130 -3.99 -8.18 24.14
CA ASN A 130 -4.27 -6.81 23.76
C ASN A 130 -3.03 -5.92 23.82
N GLY A 131 -2.13 -6.15 24.78
CA GLY A 131 -0.83 -5.50 24.87
C GLY A 131 0.06 -5.85 23.68
N LEU A 132 0.16 -7.14 23.33
CA LEU A 132 0.89 -7.57 22.13
C LEU A 132 0.31 -6.97 20.84
N ALA A 133 -1.02 -6.95 20.72
CA ALA A 133 -1.70 -6.33 19.58
C ALA A 133 -1.38 -4.83 19.48
N LEU A 134 -1.37 -4.11 20.60
CA LEU A 134 -0.99 -2.69 20.64
C LEU A 134 0.46 -2.48 20.18
N THR A 135 1.39 -3.32 20.63
CA THR A 135 2.80 -3.26 20.19
C THR A 135 2.91 -3.47 18.68
N ARG A 136 2.19 -4.44 18.12
CA ARG A 136 2.15 -4.68 16.67
C ARG A 136 1.57 -3.50 15.90
N LEU A 137 0.49 -2.90 16.39
CA LEU A 137 -0.13 -1.71 15.77
C LEU A 137 0.84 -0.53 15.76
N ARG A 138 1.56 -0.28 16.86
CA ARG A 138 2.59 0.76 16.93
C ARG A 138 3.72 0.50 15.95
N ALA A 139 4.22 -0.73 15.88
CA ALA A 139 5.26 -1.09 14.90
C ALA A 139 4.78 -0.88 13.46
N LYS A 140 3.51 -1.20 13.17
CA LYS A 140 2.89 -0.95 11.86
C LYS A 140 2.79 0.55 11.55
N LEU A 141 2.38 1.37 12.52
CA LEU A 141 2.36 2.82 12.38
C LEU A 141 3.75 3.38 12.06
N THR A 142 4.77 2.96 12.81
CA THR A 142 6.17 3.37 12.54
C THR A 142 6.61 2.99 11.14
N ARG A 143 6.21 1.81 10.62
CA ARG A 143 6.50 1.42 9.24
C ARG A 143 5.83 2.35 8.22
N VAL A 144 4.57 2.72 8.44
CA VAL A 144 3.84 3.66 7.57
C VAL A 144 4.48 5.04 7.60
N GLU A 145 4.85 5.54 8.78
CA GLU A 145 5.49 6.85 8.94
C GLU A 145 6.87 6.90 8.27
N ARG A 146 7.68 5.84 8.39
CA ARG A 146 8.93 5.73 7.63
C ARG A 146 8.72 5.79 6.13
N ARG A 147 7.65 5.15 5.61
CA ARG A 147 7.33 5.18 4.18
C ARG A 147 6.85 6.56 3.72
N LEU A 148 6.11 7.28 4.56
CA LEU A 148 5.67 8.65 4.27
C LEU A 148 6.82 9.67 4.33
N ALA A 149 7.80 9.43 5.22
CA ALA A 149 9.00 10.25 5.32
C ALA A 149 10.01 9.96 4.20
N ALA A 150 9.94 8.78 3.59
CA ALA A 150 10.75 8.46 2.43
C ALA A 150 10.34 9.35 1.25
N ASN A 151 11.33 9.92 0.59
CA ASN A 151 11.13 10.82 -0.53
C ASN A 151 10.27 10.21 -1.65
N VAL A 152 10.57 8.96 -2.03
CA VAL A 152 9.75 8.19 -2.96
C VAL A 152 9.09 7.04 -2.20
N SER A 153 7.78 7.13 -2.03
CA SER A 153 6.99 6.03 -1.46
C SER A 153 7.15 4.77 -2.30
N GLY A 154 7.43 3.64 -1.66
CA GLY A 154 7.49 2.34 -2.33
C GLY A 154 6.14 2.01 -2.98
N ILE A 155 6.08 1.94 -4.30
CA ILE A 155 4.87 1.62 -5.08
C ILE A 155 4.90 0.19 -5.62
N CYS A 156 3.72 -0.39 -5.79
CA CYS A 156 3.54 -1.67 -6.44
C CYS A 156 3.14 -1.44 -7.90
N PHE A 157 3.94 -1.89 -8.86
CA PHE A 157 3.67 -1.71 -10.30
C PHE A 157 2.59 -2.65 -10.88
N GLY A 158 1.93 -3.44 -10.03
CA GLY A 158 1.11 -4.57 -10.45
C GLY A 158 1.94 -5.78 -10.92
N THR A 159 1.34 -6.96 -10.88
CA THR A 159 1.94 -8.19 -11.42
C THR A 159 1.59 -8.31 -12.91
N ARG A 160 2.46 -8.96 -13.72
CA ARG A 160 2.12 -9.31 -15.12
C ARG A 160 0.77 -10.04 -15.22
N LYS A 161 0.44 -10.82 -14.18
CA LYS A 161 -0.80 -11.57 -14.06
C LYS A 161 -2.05 -10.66 -14.05
N LEU A 162 -2.01 -9.53 -13.33
CA LEU A 162 -3.15 -8.60 -13.29
C LEU A 162 -3.32 -7.85 -14.62
N PHE A 163 -2.23 -7.54 -15.32
CA PHE A 163 -2.28 -6.92 -16.65
C PHE A 163 -2.93 -7.85 -17.68
N ALA A 164 -2.51 -9.12 -17.72
CA ALA A 164 -3.13 -10.14 -18.57
C ALA A 164 -4.59 -10.41 -18.19
N GLN A 165 -4.99 -10.24 -16.92
CA GLN A 165 -6.39 -10.38 -16.50
C GLN A 165 -7.27 -9.19 -16.94
N GLN A 166 -6.71 -7.97 -16.94
CA GLN A 166 -7.41 -6.76 -17.41
C GLN A 166 -7.52 -6.70 -18.94
N LEU A 167 -6.55 -7.28 -19.63
CA LEU A 167 -6.44 -7.28 -21.10
C LEU A 167 -6.55 -8.69 -21.70
N MET A 168 -7.20 -9.65 -21.02
CA MET A 168 -7.27 -11.05 -21.49
C MET A 168 -7.62 -11.12 -22.97
N LEU A 169 -6.56 -11.30 -23.77
CA LEU A 169 -6.56 -11.71 -25.17
C LEU A 169 -6.80 -13.23 -25.21
#